data_AF-A0AAJ6X8Z1-F1
#
_entry.id   AF-A0AAJ6X8Z1-F1
#
_cell.length_a   1.000
_cell.length_b   1.000
_cell.length_c   1.000
_cell.angle_alpha   90.00
_cell.angle_beta   90.00
_cell.angle_gamma   90.00
#
_symmetry.space_group_name_H-M   'P 1'
#
loop_
_entity.id
_entity.type
_entity.pdbx_description
1 polymer ?
#
loop_
_entity_poly.entity_id
_entity_poly.type
_entity_poly.pdbx_seq_one_letter_code
_entity_poly.pdbx_strand_id
1 'polypeptide(L)'
;MGVKQAIKRLDAFPRAEEHLLQKTQSGALVSVIGLVIMATLFYHELAYFLTTYTVHQMSVDLQRGEILPIHVNITFPSLPCDVLSVDAIDMSGKHEVDLDTNIWKLRLNSHGHITGTEYLSDLVEKEHEAHNHDHDKDHHKDSHEEEHTHGFDDAAETMIKKVKQALANGEGCRVYGVLDVQRVAGNFHISVHGLNIFVAQMIFDGAKHVNVSHIIHDLSFGPQYPGIHNPLDGTARILHETSGTFKYYIKIVPTEYRYISKDVLSTNQFSVTEYFSPITDFERTWPAVYFLYDLSPITVTIKEERRSFLHFITRLCAILGGTFALTGMLDRWMYRLLEALTKPNRGSGFL
;
A
#
# COMPACT_ATOMS: atom_id res chain seq x y z
N MET A 1 -34.17 -47.41 9.19
CA MET A 1 -33.53 -48.32 10.18
C MET A 1 -32.05 -48.67 9.88
N GLY A 2 -31.38 -48.09 8.87
CA GLY A 2 -30.05 -48.57 8.44
C GLY A 2 -28.80 -47.91 9.05
N VAL A 3 -28.87 -46.65 9.52
CA VAL A 3 -27.66 -45.92 9.95
C VAL A 3 -27.20 -46.31 11.35
N LYS A 4 -28.14 -46.50 12.29
CA LYS A 4 -27.81 -46.89 13.68
C LYS A 4 -27.18 -48.29 13.77
N GLN A 5 -27.59 -49.22 12.90
CA GLN A 5 -27.00 -50.56 12.82
C GLN A 5 -25.64 -50.55 12.11
N ALA A 6 -25.45 -49.68 11.11
CA ALA A 6 -24.15 -49.51 10.44
C ALA A 6 -23.09 -48.93 11.38
N ILE A 7 -23.45 -47.92 12.20
CA ILE A 7 -22.56 -47.35 13.22
C ILE A 7 -22.23 -48.40 14.30
N LYS A 8 -23.18 -49.27 14.66
CA LYS A 8 -22.96 -50.35 15.64
C LYS A 8 -22.00 -51.45 15.15
N ARG A 9 -21.75 -51.55 13.84
CA ARG A 9 -20.75 -52.47 13.24
C ARG A 9 -19.35 -51.86 13.12
N LEU A 10 -19.19 -50.56 13.35
CA LEU A 10 -17.91 -49.85 13.33
C LEU A 10 -17.25 -49.75 14.71
N ASP A 11 -17.90 -50.30 15.75
CA ASP A 11 -17.35 -50.36 17.11
C ASP A 11 -16.35 -51.52 17.19
N ALA A 12 -15.08 -51.23 16.86
CA ALA A 12 -13.98 -52.20 16.80
C ALA A 12 -13.46 -52.63 18.19
N PHE A 13 -14.01 -52.09 19.28
CA PHE A 13 -13.58 -52.39 20.63
C PHE A 13 -14.65 -53.18 21.40
N PRO A 14 -14.29 -54.32 22.04
CA PRO A 14 -15.22 -55.04 22.90
C PRO A 14 -15.63 -54.14 24.07
N ARG A 15 -16.94 -53.95 24.27
CA ARG A 15 -17.45 -53.23 25.43
C ARG A 15 -16.98 -53.91 26.72
N ALA A 16 -16.28 -53.17 27.56
CA ALA A 16 -15.87 -53.66 28.88
C ALA A 16 -17.11 -54.04 29.71
N GLU A 17 -17.01 -55.16 30.43
CA GLU A 17 -18.10 -55.68 31.24
C GLU A 17 -18.46 -54.70 32.37
N GLU A 18 -19.76 -54.50 32.61
CA GLU A 18 -20.28 -53.43 33.46
C GLU A 18 -19.84 -53.54 34.93
N HIS A 19 -19.42 -54.74 35.37
CA HIS A 19 -18.95 -55.01 36.73
C HIS A 19 -17.47 -54.64 36.97
N LEU A 20 -16.70 -54.38 35.91
CA LEU A 20 -15.32 -53.88 35.98
C LEU A 20 -15.25 -52.35 35.86
N LEU A 21 -16.39 -51.69 35.61
CA LEU A 21 -16.52 -50.25 35.45
C LEU A 21 -17.02 -49.60 36.74
N GLN A 22 -16.11 -49.05 37.55
CA GLN A 22 -16.48 -48.19 38.68
C GLN A 22 -16.91 -46.81 38.17
N LYS A 23 -18.23 -46.55 38.14
CA LYS A 23 -18.79 -45.27 37.71
C LYS A 23 -18.69 -44.24 38.84
N THR A 24 -17.76 -43.30 38.75
CA THR A 24 -17.63 -42.17 39.68
C THR A 24 -18.24 -40.89 39.10
N GLN A 25 -18.96 -40.12 39.92
CA GLN A 25 -19.53 -38.82 39.51
C GLN A 25 -18.43 -37.81 39.13
N SER A 26 -17.28 -37.89 39.82
CA SER A 26 -16.11 -37.05 39.54
C SER A 26 -15.51 -37.39 38.17
N GLY A 27 -15.36 -38.68 37.81
CA GLY A 27 -14.83 -39.10 36.52
C GLY A 27 -15.70 -38.68 35.33
N ALA A 28 -17.02 -38.61 35.52
CA ALA A 28 -17.94 -38.06 34.52
C ALA A 28 -17.65 -36.58 34.24
N LEU A 29 -17.40 -35.77 35.27
CA LEU A 29 -17.06 -34.35 35.11
C LEU A 29 -15.74 -34.15 34.35
N VAL A 30 -14.69 -34.90 34.71
CA VAL A 30 -13.40 -34.82 34.00
C VAL A 30 -13.49 -35.30 32.55
N SER A 31 -14.32 -36.31 32.26
CA SER A 31 -14.55 -36.77 30.89
C SER A 31 -15.24 -35.69 30.03
N VAL A 32 -16.22 -34.98 30.59
CA VAL A 32 -16.91 -33.86 29.90
C VAL A 32 -15.94 -32.72 29.62
N ILE A 33 -15.14 -32.32 30.61
CA ILE A 33 -14.12 -31.26 30.44
C ILE A 33 -13.09 -31.69 29.40
N GLY A 34 -12.62 -32.95 29.45
CA GLY A 34 -11.68 -33.50 28.49
C GLY A 34 -12.20 -33.49 27.06
N LEU A 35 -13.48 -33.82 26.85
CA LEU A 35 -14.12 -33.79 25.54
C LEU A 35 -14.23 -32.34 25.01
N VAL A 36 -14.59 -31.38 25.87
CA VAL A 36 -14.63 -29.96 25.51
C VAL A 36 -13.23 -29.47 25.08
N ILE A 37 -12.20 -29.78 25.87
CA ILE A 37 -10.82 -29.41 25.52
C ILE A 37 -10.41 -30.06 24.19
N MET A 38 -10.69 -31.35 24.00
CA MET A 38 -10.40 -32.06 22.76
C MET A 38 -11.09 -31.41 21.55
N ALA A 39 -12.36 -31.04 21.67
CA ALA A 39 -13.11 -30.39 20.60
C ALA A 39 -12.55 -28.99 20.27
N THR A 40 -12.19 -28.20 21.27
CA THR A 40 -11.59 -26.87 21.05
C THR A 40 -10.22 -26.95 20.38
N LEU A 41 -9.35 -27.86 20.83
CA LEU A 41 -8.04 -28.08 20.21
C LEU A 41 -8.18 -28.59 18.77
N PHE A 42 -9.13 -29.50 18.52
CA PHE A 42 -9.43 -29.97 17.17
C PHE A 42 -9.88 -28.82 16.27
N TYR A 43 -10.81 -27.98 16.74
CA TYR A 43 -11.29 -26.83 15.98
C TYR A 43 -10.15 -25.87 15.64
N HIS A 44 -9.29 -25.56 16.62
CA HIS A 44 -8.14 -24.68 16.40
C HIS A 44 -7.14 -25.30 15.41
N GLU A 45 -6.86 -26.60 15.50
CA GLU A 45 -5.96 -27.28 14.57
C GLU A 45 -6.53 -27.34 13.15
N LEU A 46 -7.84 -27.57 13.02
CA LEU A 46 -8.55 -27.55 11.74
C LEU A 46 -8.52 -26.14 11.12
N ALA A 47 -8.85 -25.11 11.90
CA ALA A 47 -8.76 -23.72 11.45
C ALA A 47 -7.34 -23.37 11.02
N TYR A 48 -6.34 -23.79 11.79
CA TYR A 48 -4.92 -23.56 11.49
C TYR A 48 -4.42 -24.32 10.25
N PHE A 49 -4.99 -25.50 9.96
CA PHE A 49 -4.72 -26.24 8.73
C PHE A 49 -5.37 -25.61 7.50
N LEU A 50 -6.59 -25.07 7.67
CA LEU A 50 -7.32 -24.39 6.59
C LEU A 50 -6.77 -22.99 6.28
N THR A 51 -6.11 -22.36 7.25
CA THR A 51 -5.48 -21.05 7.08
C THR A 51 -4.21 -21.17 6.25
N THR A 52 -4.05 -20.26 5.30
CA THR A 52 -2.91 -20.19 4.39
C THR A 52 -1.79 -19.35 5.02
N TYR A 53 -0.55 -19.65 4.70
CA TYR A 53 0.60 -18.89 5.19
C TYR A 53 1.51 -18.48 4.04
N THR A 54 2.21 -17.36 4.19
CA THR A 54 3.12 -16.83 3.18
C THR A 54 4.58 -17.19 3.51
N VAL A 55 5.35 -17.54 2.47
CA VAL A 55 6.79 -17.80 2.57
C VAL A 55 7.52 -16.80 1.68
N HIS A 56 8.54 -16.15 2.24
CA HIS A 56 9.35 -15.16 1.54
C HIS A 56 10.67 -15.78 1.11
N GLN A 57 10.99 -15.70 -0.18
CA GLN A 57 12.26 -16.15 -0.76
C GLN A 57 12.91 -14.99 -1.50
N MET A 58 14.23 -14.86 -1.42
CA MET A 58 14.97 -13.81 -2.11
C MET A 58 15.78 -14.42 -3.26
N SER A 59 15.73 -13.78 -4.42
CA SER A 59 16.50 -14.16 -5.61
C SER A 59 17.08 -12.92 -6.28
N VAL A 60 17.94 -13.10 -7.28
CA VAL A 60 18.46 -12.00 -8.09
C VAL A 60 17.40 -11.59 -9.11
N ASP A 61 17.25 -10.29 -9.35
CA ASP A 61 16.38 -9.78 -10.40
C ASP A 61 17.02 -9.98 -11.79
N LEU A 62 16.34 -10.73 -12.65
CA LEU A 62 16.77 -11.03 -14.02
C LEU A 62 15.90 -10.33 -15.08
N GLN A 63 14.78 -9.73 -14.67
CA GLN A 63 13.84 -9.10 -15.60
C GLN A 63 14.36 -7.73 -16.01
N ARG A 64 14.27 -7.41 -17.32
CA ARG A 64 14.69 -6.14 -17.90
C ARG A 64 13.68 -5.67 -18.93
N GLY A 65 13.50 -4.35 -19.04
CA GLY A 65 12.76 -3.73 -20.14
C GLY A 65 11.24 -3.71 -19.97
N GLU A 66 10.73 -3.94 -18.76
CA GLU A 66 9.32 -3.74 -18.44
C GLU A 66 9.02 -2.27 -18.11
N ILE A 67 7.76 -1.88 -18.23
CA ILE A 67 7.25 -0.59 -17.76
C ILE A 67 6.91 -0.75 -16.28
N LEU A 68 7.21 0.27 -15.48
CA LEU A 68 6.90 0.37 -14.08
C LEU A 68 5.76 1.39 -13.90
N PRO A 69 4.51 0.94 -13.69
CA PRO A 69 3.42 1.86 -13.41
C PRO A 69 3.53 2.37 -11.97
N ILE A 70 3.60 3.69 -11.80
CA ILE A 70 3.64 4.36 -10.50
C ILE A 70 2.27 4.98 -10.26
N HIS A 71 1.52 4.47 -9.29
CA HIS A 71 0.25 5.08 -8.88
C HIS A 71 0.55 6.19 -7.89
N VAL A 72 0.06 7.39 -8.19
CA VAL A 72 0.28 8.59 -7.39
C VAL A 72 -1.07 9.14 -6.97
N ASN A 73 -1.20 9.50 -5.69
CA ASN A 73 -2.35 10.23 -5.17
C ASN A 73 -1.88 11.18 -4.07
N ILE A 74 -1.59 12.42 -4.45
CA ILE A 74 -0.95 13.42 -3.59
C ILE A 74 -1.74 14.73 -3.64
N THR A 75 -2.02 15.30 -2.48
CA THR A 75 -2.72 16.57 -2.32
C THR A 75 -1.75 17.67 -1.88
N PHE A 76 -1.77 18.80 -2.57
CA PHE A 76 -1.06 20.03 -2.26
C PHE A 76 -2.05 21.11 -1.82
N PRO A 77 -2.26 21.33 -0.51
CA PRO A 77 -3.27 22.29 -0.01
C PRO A 77 -2.96 23.75 -0.33
N SER A 78 -1.70 24.11 -0.58
CA SER A 78 -1.25 25.51 -0.73
C SER A 78 -0.84 25.87 -2.16
N LEU A 79 -1.08 24.98 -3.13
CA LEU A 79 -0.69 25.19 -4.53
C LEU A 79 -1.88 24.89 -5.45
N PRO A 80 -2.29 25.83 -6.32
CA PRO A 80 -3.35 25.60 -7.29
C PRO A 80 -2.89 24.68 -8.42
N CYS A 81 -3.83 24.05 -9.14
CA CYS A 81 -3.50 23.09 -10.19
C CYS A 81 -2.82 23.73 -11.41
N ASP A 82 -3.14 24.99 -11.74
CA ASP A 82 -2.60 25.72 -12.89
C ASP A 82 -1.06 25.87 -12.86
N VAL A 83 -0.46 25.83 -11.66
CA VAL A 83 1.00 26.03 -11.49
C VAL A 83 1.74 24.73 -11.23
N LEU A 84 1.04 23.62 -11.01
CA LEU A 84 1.66 22.35 -10.68
C LEU A 84 2.00 21.57 -11.96
N SER A 85 3.28 21.26 -12.10
CA SER A 85 3.81 20.34 -13.10
C SER A 85 4.21 19.03 -12.45
N VAL A 86 4.00 17.92 -13.16
CA VAL A 86 4.45 16.59 -12.78
C VAL A 86 5.41 16.12 -13.86
N ASP A 87 6.68 16.02 -13.50
CA ASP A 87 7.76 15.75 -14.45
C ASP A 87 8.49 14.47 -14.06
N ALA A 88 8.81 13.61 -15.04
CA ALA A 88 9.57 12.38 -14.84
C ALA A 88 10.85 12.37 -15.68
N ILE A 89 11.94 11.95 -15.05
CA ILE A 89 13.27 11.87 -15.66
C ILE A 89 13.88 10.50 -15.35
N ASP A 90 14.18 9.73 -16.39
CA ASP A 90 14.90 8.47 -16.26
C ASP A 90 16.43 8.67 -16.29
N MET A 91 17.19 7.66 -15.86
CA MET A 91 18.66 7.67 -15.95
C MET A 91 19.21 7.73 -17.38
N SER A 92 18.38 7.46 -18.40
CA SER A 92 18.76 7.61 -19.81
C SER A 92 18.71 9.08 -20.26
N GLY A 93 18.23 9.98 -19.39
CA GLY A 93 18.03 11.39 -19.71
C GLY A 93 16.78 11.62 -20.58
N LYS A 94 15.90 10.63 -20.73
CA LYS A 94 14.61 10.83 -21.37
C LYS A 94 13.75 11.65 -20.42
N HIS A 95 13.46 12.87 -20.83
CA HIS A 95 12.56 13.76 -20.12
C HIS A 95 11.14 13.53 -20.63
N GLU A 96 10.26 13.02 -19.78
CA GLU A 96 8.83 12.97 -20.06
C GLU A 96 8.19 14.12 -19.25
N VAL A 97 7.95 15.24 -19.94
CA VAL A 97 7.25 16.43 -19.42
C VAL A 97 5.76 16.18 -19.52
N ASP A 98 5.00 16.50 -18.46
CA ASP A 98 3.54 16.43 -18.40
C ASP A 98 3.02 15.08 -18.96
N LEU A 99 3.11 14.04 -18.11
CA LEU A 99 2.60 12.70 -18.42
C LEU A 99 1.06 12.72 -18.49
N ASP A 100 0.54 13.32 -19.55
CA ASP A 100 -0.84 13.84 -19.66
C ASP A 100 -1.88 12.75 -19.87
N THR A 101 -1.47 11.55 -20.28
CA THR A 101 -2.44 10.53 -20.68
C THR A 101 -3.15 9.87 -19.49
N ASN A 102 -2.53 9.87 -18.30
CA ASN A 102 -2.98 9.08 -17.14
C ASN A 102 -2.91 9.82 -15.79
N ILE A 103 -2.63 11.12 -15.78
CA ILE A 103 -2.57 11.95 -14.55
C ILE A 103 -3.67 13.00 -14.59
N TRP A 104 -4.37 13.14 -13.46
CA TRP A 104 -5.47 14.06 -13.27
C TRP A 104 -5.17 15.04 -12.15
N LYS A 105 -5.41 16.33 -12.41
CA LYS A 105 -5.26 17.43 -11.45
C LYS A 105 -6.66 17.90 -11.03
N LEU A 106 -7.01 17.72 -9.75
CA LEU A 106 -8.30 18.12 -9.18
C LEU A 106 -8.14 19.38 -8.36
N ARG A 107 -8.89 20.41 -8.71
CA ARG A 107 -8.89 21.68 -7.96
C ARG A 107 -9.62 21.51 -6.64
N LEU A 108 -8.99 21.97 -5.56
CA LEU A 108 -9.53 21.91 -4.21
C LEU A 108 -9.81 23.32 -3.68
N ASN A 109 -10.89 23.45 -2.92
CA ASN A 109 -11.11 24.65 -2.12
C ASN A 109 -10.29 24.63 -0.82
N SER A 110 -10.34 25.72 -0.05
CA SER A 110 -9.67 25.87 1.24
C SER A 110 -10.04 24.83 2.31
N HIS A 111 -11.14 24.11 2.11
CA HIS A 111 -11.63 23.06 3.02
C HIS A 111 -11.25 21.66 2.53
N GLY A 112 -10.52 21.53 1.41
CA GLY A 112 -10.12 20.26 0.83
C GLY A 112 -11.21 19.55 0.01
N HIS A 113 -12.31 20.23 -0.32
CA HIS A 113 -13.35 19.70 -1.21
C HIS A 113 -13.02 20.01 -2.68
N ILE A 114 -13.33 19.05 -3.54
CA ILE A 114 -13.10 19.13 -4.98
C ILE A 114 -14.11 20.09 -5.61
N THR A 115 -13.63 21.16 -6.24
CA THR A 115 -14.46 22.20 -6.89
C THR A 115 -14.45 22.12 -8.41
N GLY A 116 -13.50 21.42 -9.02
CA GLY A 116 -13.45 21.22 -10.47
C GLY A 116 -12.47 20.11 -10.88
N THR A 117 -12.83 19.39 -11.94
CA THR A 117 -11.96 18.48 -12.69
C THR A 117 -11.45 19.25 -13.91
N GLU A 118 -10.22 19.76 -13.88
CA GLU A 118 -9.66 20.43 -15.06
C GLU A 118 -9.07 19.33 -15.98
N TYR A 119 -9.61 19.23 -17.19
CA TYR A 119 -9.12 18.30 -18.22
C TYR A 119 -7.89 18.92 -18.90
N LEU A 120 -6.77 18.21 -18.89
CA LEU A 120 -5.54 18.60 -19.57
C LEU A 120 -5.55 18.13 -21.04
N SER A 121 -6.64 18.40 -21.76
CA SER A 121 -6.75 18.13 -23.21
C SER A 121 -7.06 19.40 -24.03
N ASP A 122 -7.46 20.50 -23.40
CA ASP A 122 -7.98 21.69 -24.09
C ASP A 122 -6.89 22.63 -24.64
N LEU A 123 -5.59 22.33 -24.44
CA LEU A 123 -4.48 23.11 -25.02
C LEU A 123 -4.05 22.60 -26.40
N VAL A 124 -4.35 21.35 -26.77
CA VAL A 124 -3.91 20.77 -28.05
C VAL A 124 -4.94 20.97 -29.17
N GLU A 125 -6.23 21.04 -28.86
CA GLU A 125 -7.27 21.20 -29.89
C GLU A 125 -7.30 22.62 -30.47
N LYS A 126 -6.77 23.62 -29.75
CA LYS A 126 -6.65 25.01 -30.25
C LYS A 126 -5.46 25.27 -31.17
N GLU A 127 -4.41 24.45 -31.14
CA GLU A 127 -3.28 24.60 -32.08
C GLU A 127 -3.55 23.94 -33.45
N HIS A 128 -4.42 22.93 -33.51
CA HIS A 128 -4.65 22.17 -34.75
C HIS A 128 -5.83 22.66 -35.61
N GLU A 129 -6.74 23.49 -35.08
CA GLU A 129 -7.81 24.08 -35.89
C GLU A 129 -7.37 25.33 -36.69
N ALA A 130 -6.21 25.92 -36.38
CA ALA A 130 -5.73 27.14 -37.03
C ALA A 130 -4.92 26.90 -38.32
N HIS A 131 -4.62 25.65 -38.67
CA HIS A 131 -3.81 25.32 -39.85
C HIS A 131 -4.52 24.35 -40.79
N ASN A 132 -5.54 24.84 -41.50
CA ASN A 132 -5.92 24.29 -42.80
C ASN A 132 -6.56 25.36 -43.70
N HIS A 133 -6.17 25.33 -44.98
CA HIS A 133 -6.45 26.24 -46.12
C HIS A 133 -5.44 27.40 -46.27
N ASP A 134 -4.75 27.63 -47.39
CA ASP A 134 -4.81 27.05 -48.73
C ASP A 134 -3.48 27.28 -49.48
N HIS A 135 -3.28 26.48 -50.52
CA HIS A 135 -2.18 26.49 -51.48
C HIS A 135 -2.11 27.78 -52.36
N ASP A 136 -0.87 28.11 -52.76
CA ASP A 136 -0.45 28.68 -54.06
C ASP A 136 -0.25 30.22 -54.20
N LYS A 137 1.00 30.70 -54.13
CA LYS A 137 1.79 31.27 -55.26
C LYS A 137 3.01 32.11 -54.84
N ASP A 138 4.07 31.96 -55.63
CA ASP A 138 5.32 32.72 -55.65
C ASP A 138 5.14 34.25 -55.62
N HIS A 139 5.98 34.96 -54.85
CA HIS A 139 6.74 36.14 -55.31
C HIS A 139 7.71 36.67 -54.22
N HIS A 140 8.97 36.86 -54.60
CA HIS A 140 9.98 37.62 -53.85
C HIS A 140 9.56 39.07 -53.58
N LYS A 141 9.74 39.55 -52.34
CA LYS A 141 10.22 40.91 -52.03
C LYS A 141 10.58 41.07 -50.55
N ASP A 142 11.81 41.52 -50.30
CA ASP A 142 12.23 42.13 -49.04
C ASP A 142 11.37 43.37 -48.74
N SER A 143 10.73 43.43 -47.56
CA SER A 143 10.54 44.65 -46.74
C SER A 143 9.65 44.37 -45.53
N HIS A 144 10.22 44.63 -44.35
CA HIS A 144 9.56 45.02 -43.09
C HIS A 144 8.30 44.25 -42.66
N GLU A 145 8.50 43.21 -41.84
CA GLU A 145 7.47 42.75 -40.90
C GLU A 145 7.56 43.57 -39.61
N GLU A 146 6.53 44.38 -39.37
CA GLU A 146 6.23 44.92 -38.05
C GLU A 146 5.82 43.76 -37.12
N GLU A 147 6.47 43.72 -35.96
CA GLU A 147 6.15 42.85 -34.83
C GLU A 147 4.68 42.96 -34.44
N HIS A 148 3.92 41.86 -34.57
CA HIS A 148 2.71 41.65 -33.78
C HIS A 148 3.09 40.94 -32.47
N THR A 149 3.65 41.70 -31.51
CA THR A 149 4.06 41.25 -30.16
C THR A 149 3.06 41.63 -29.06
N HIS A 150 1.76 41.69 -29.35
CA HIS A 150 0.74 42.12 -28.36
C HIS A 150 -0.21 41.01 -27.85
N GLY A 151 -0.12 39.78 -28.35
CA GLY A 151 -1.05 38.70 -27.95
C GLY A 151 -0.57 37.76 -26.83
N PHE A 152 0.74 37.66 -26.62
CA PHE A 152 1.32 36.71 -25.65
C PHE A 152 1.27 37.22 -24.20
N ASP A 153 1.35 38.54 -24.00
CA ASP A 153 1.38 39.14 -22.66
C ASP A 153 0.01 39.11 -21.97
N ASP A 154 -1.08 39.38 -22.70
CA ASP A 154 -2.44 39.39 -22.13
C ASP A 154 -2.86 38.02 -21.54
N ALA A 155 -2.46 36.92 -22.20
CA ALA A 155 -2.74 35.57 -21.74
C ALA A 155 -1.96 35.22 -20.46
N ALA A 156 -0.68 35.60 -20.40
CA ALA A 156 0.16 35.42 -19.23
C ALA A 156 -0.34 36.27 -18.04
N GLU A 157 -0.73 37.53 -18.27
CA GLU A 157 -1.30 38.39 -17.24
C GLU A 157 -2.62 37.82 -16.69
N THR A 158 -3.48 37.29 -17.57
CA THR A 158 -4.74 36.67 -17.16
C THR A 158 -4.50 35.42 -16.31
N MET A 159 -3.54 34.57 -16.68
CA MET A 159 -3.13 33.41 -15.89
C MET A 159 -2.58 33.84 -14.52
N ILE A 160 -1.66 34.81 -14.47
CA ILE A 160 -1.09 35.32 -13.21
C ILE A 160 -2.19 35.82 -12.29
N LYS A 161 -3.18 36.57 -12.82
CA LYS A 161 -4.31 37.08 -12.03
C LYS A 161 -5.20 35.94 -11.51
N LYS A 162 -5.52 34.94 -12.34
CA LYS A 162 -6.30 33.74 -11.95
C LYS A 162 -5.59 33.01 -10.81
N VAL A 163 -4.29 32.78 -10.95
CA VAL A 163 -3.47 32.05 -9.96
C VAL A 163 -3.34 32.84 -8.65
N LYS A 164 -3.10 34.15 -8.70
CA LYS A 164 -3.04 34.99 -7.48
C LYS A 164 -4.37 34.98 -6.73
N GLN A 165 -5.49 35.00 -7.45
CA GLN A 165 -6.81 34.88 -6.84
C GLN A 165 -7.04 33.49 -6.22
N ALA A 166 -6.63 32.42 -6.91
CA ALA A 166 -6.68 31.06 -6.39
C ALA A 166 -5.87 30.89 -5.09
N LEU A 167 -4.64 31.43 -5.06
CA LEU A 167 -3.78 31.44 -3.88
C LEU A 167 -4.42 32.23 -2.72
N ALA A 168 -5.00 33.40 -3.00
CA ALA A 168 -5.69 34.21 -2.00
C ALA A 168 -6.94 33.51 -1.41
N ASN A 169 -7.61 32.70 -2.22
CA ASN A 169 -8.76 31.89 -1.79
C ASN A 169 -8.35 30.61 -1.03
N GLY A 170 -7.05 30.34 -0.88
CA GLY A 170 -6.53 29.13 -0.25
C GLY A 170 -6.84 27.88 -1.06
N GLU A 171 -6.82 27.96 -2.39
CA GLU A 171 -7.05 26.80 -3.23
C GLU A 171 -5.84 25.87 -3.29
N GLY A 172 -6.13 24.58 -3.34
CA GLY A 172 -5.14 23.52 -3.47
C GLY A 172 -5.36 22.69 -4.72
N CYS A 173 -4.53 21.67 -4.87
CA CYS A 173 -4.62 20.72 -5.97
C CYS A 173 -4.37 19.30 -5.50
N ARG A 174 -5.16 18.36 -6.00
CA ARG A 174 -4.91 16.92 -5.82
C ARG A 174 -4.49 16.31 -7.15
N VAL A 175 -3.27 15.79 -7.19
CA VAL A 175 -2.71 15.05 -8.31
C VAL A 175 -2.98 13.58 -8.06
N TYR A 176 -3.71 12.92 -8.96
CA TYR A 176 -3.93 11.48 -8.89
C TYR A 176 -3.80 10.83 -10.26
N GLY A 177 -3.32 9.59 -10.32
CA GLY A 177 -3.25 8.82 -11.57
C GLY A 177 -2.09 7.85 -11.62
N VAL A 178 -1.69 7.46 -12.83
CA VAL A 178 -0.64 6.46 -13.07
C VAL A 178 0.44 7.02 -13.98
N LEU A 179 1.70 6.95 -13.56
CA LEU A 179 2.87 7.29 -14.36
C LEU A 179 3.49 6.00 -14.90
N ASP A 180 3.43 5.80 -16.21
CA ASP A 180 4.03 4.64 -16.87
C ASP A 180 5.48 4.94 -17.27
N VAL A 181 6.42 4.68 -16.35
CA VAL A 181 7.85 4.97 -16.58
C VAL A 181 8.62 3.70 -16.93
N GLN A 182 9.80 3.84 -17.54
CA GLN A 182 10.68 2.70 -17.73
C GLN A 182 11.16 2.15 -16.38
N ARG A 183 11.29 0.82 -16.27
CA ARG A 183 11.83 0.12 -15.09
C ARG A 183 13.36 0.30 -14.99
N VAL A 184 13.79 1.53 -14.77
CA VAL A 184 15.17 1.96 -14.52
C VAL A 184 15.17 2.95 -13.36
N ALA A 185 16.33 3.23 -12.78
CA ALA A 185 16.42 4.30 -11.80
C ALA A 185 16.03 5.64 -12.46
N GLY A 186 15.45 6.54 -11.67
CA GLY A 186 14.92 7.79 -12.16
C GLY A 186 14.40 8.67 -11.03
N ASN A 187 13.76 9.76 -11.40
CA ASN A 187 13.01 10.57 -10.46
C ASN A 187 11.77 11.11 -11.14
N PHE A 188 10.67 11.15 -10.39
CA PHE A 188 9.56 12.01 -10.75
C PHE A 188 9.45 13.10 -9.68
N HIS A 189 9.01 14.28 -10.07
CA HIS A 189 8.91 15.40 -9.16
C HIS A 189 7.72 16.27 -9.49
N ILE A 190 7.19 16.87 -8.43
CA ILE A 190 6.06 17.77 -8.52
C ILE A 190 6.56 19.15 -8.12
N SER A 191 6.45 20.11 -9.04
CA SER A 191 7.05 21.42 -8.89
C SER A 191 6.21 22.53 -9.52
N VAL A 192 6.64 23.77 -9.29
CA VAL A 192 6.09 24.96 -9.96
C VAL A 192 6.94 25.41 -11.17
N HIS A 193 7.99 24.67 -11.52
CA HIS A 193 8.91 25.01 -12.61
C HIS A 193 8.40 24.69 -14.01
N GLY A 194 7.25 24.04 -14.15
CA GLY A 194 6.59 23.94 -15.47
C GLY A 194 6.23 25.32 -16.04
N LEU A 195 6.13 26.33 -15.18
CA LEU A 195 5.99 27.72 -15.58
C LEU A 195 7.34 28.36 -15.89
N ASN A 196 7.32 29.32 -16.81
CA ASN A 196 8.47 30.20 -17.03
C ASN A 196 8.89 30.85 -15.70
N ILE A 197 10.19 30.82 -15.41
CA ILE A 197 10.77 31.36 -14.17
C ILE A 197 10.32 32.79 -13.86
N PHE A 198 10.15 33.63 -14.89
CA PHE A 198 9.67 35.00 -14.72
C PHE A 198 8.21 35.05 -14.26
N VAL A 199 7.36 34.17 -14.80
CA VAL A 199 5.94 34.06 -14.43
C VAL A 199 5.80 33.53 -12.99
N ALA A 200 6.55 32.48 -12.64
CA ALA A 200 6.58 31.96 -11.28
C ALA A 200 7.04 33.04 -10.27
N GLN A 201 8.07 33.82 -10.63
CA GLN A 201 8.56 34.94 -9.81
C GLN A 201 7.49 36.00 -9.57
N MET A 202 6.69 36.33 -10.59
CA MET A 202 5.59 37.30 -10.46
C MET A 202 4.41 36.77 -9.64
N ILE A 203 4.16 35.46 -9.66
CA ILE A 203 3.05 34.84 -8.92
C ILE A 203 3.35 34.77 -7.43
N PHE A 204 4.54 34.28 -7.08
CA PHE A 204 4.91 33.96 -5.69
C PHE A 204 5.75 35.03 -5.00
N ASP A 205 6.12 36.12 -5.70
CA ASP A 205 7.02 37.15 -5.17
C ASP A 205 8.35 36.55 -4.64
N GLY A 206 8.82 35.46 -5.27
CA GLY A 206 10.05 34.75 -4.95
C GLY A 206 9.87 33.32 -4.44
N ALA A 207 10.90 32.50 -4.66
CA ALA A 207 10.91 31.08 -4.29
C ALA A 207 10.63 30.81 -2.79
N LYS A 208 10.96 31.76 -1.91
CA LYS A 208 10.74 31.66 -0.45
C LYS A 208 9.27 31.61 -0.02
N HIS A 209 8.34 32.09 -0.84
CA HIS A 209 6.92 32.11 -0.49
C HIS A 209 6.15 30.92 -1.05
N VAL A 210 6.82 30.02 -1.79
CA VAL A 210 6.19 28.84 -2.34
C VAL A 210 6.07 27.78 -1.25
N ASN A 211 4.83 27.40 -0.93
CA ASN A 211 4.55 26.40 0.10
C ASN A 211 4.24 25.04 -0.55
N VAL A 212 5.22 24.13 -0.53
CA VAL A 212 5.09 22.75 -1.04
C VAL A 212 4.58 21.76 0.02
N SER A 213 3.78 22.24 0.98
CA SER A 213 3.05 21.34 1.88
C SER A 213 2.26 20.34 1.06
N HIS A 214 2.29 19.07 1.46
CA HIS A 214 1.64 18.01 0.72
C HIS A 214 1.21 16.85 1.62
N ILE A 215 0.24 16.10 1.13
CA ILE A 215 -0.35 14.93 1.78
C ILE A 215 -0.32 13.79 0.77
N ILE A 216 0.41 12.73 1.07
CA ILE A 216 0.51 11.54 0.25
C ILE A 216 -0.60 10.60 0.71
N HIS A 217 -1.62 10.40 -0.13
CA HIS A 217 -2.71 9.48 0.16
C HIS A 217 -2.36 8.05 -0.21
N ASP A 218 -1.85 7.86 -1.43
CA ASP A 218 -1.40 6.58 -1.97
C ASP A 218 -0.18 6.84 -2.85
N LEU A 219 0.88 6.06 -2.63
CA LEU A 219 2.01 5.98 -3.55
C LEU A 219 2.43 4.51 -3.66
N SER A 220 2.24 3.93 -4.84
CA SER A 220 2.57 2.52 -5.08
C SER A 220 3.24 2.30 -6.43
N PHE A 221 4.05 1.24 -6.51
CA PHE A 221 4.85 0.88 -7.67
C PHE A 221 4.40 -0.49 -8.17
N GLY A 222 3.56 -0.53 -9.21
CA GLY A 222 2.90 -1.77 -9.64
C GLY A 222 1.53 -2.02 -8.97
N PRO A 223 0.91 -3.17 -9.27
CA PRO A 223 -0.38 -3.56 -8.71
C PRO A 223 -0.26 -3.93 -7.23
N GLN A 224 -1.31 -3.69 -6.45
CA GLN A 224 -1.35 -4.03 -5.02
C GLN A 224 -1.60 -5.53 -4.78
N TYR A 225 -1.07 -6.07 -3.68
CA TYR A 225 -1.30 -7.45 -3.24
C TYR A 225 -1.79 -7.50 -1.78
N PRO A 226 -2.47 -8.58 -1.35
CA PRO A 226 -3.01 -8.67 0.01
C PRO A 226 -1.92 -8.53 1.09
N GLY A 227 -2.08 -7.55 1.98
CA GLY A 227 -1.17 -7.31 3.09
C GLY A 227 0.03 -6.41 2.77
N ILE A 228 0.10 -5.80 1.58
CA ILE A 228 1.05 -4.72 1.31
C ILE A 228 0.70 -3.49 2.16
N HIS A 229 1.70 -2.84 2.72
CA HIS A 229 1.57 -1.56 3.41
C HIS A 229 2.69 -0.64 2.95
N ASN A 230 2.37 0.39 2.16
CA ASN A 230 3.40 1.30 1.67
C ASN A 230 3.82 2.30 2.76
N PRO A 231 5.11 2.63 2.87
CA PRO A 231 5.60 3.53 3.93
C PRO A 231 5.06 4.97 3.90
N LEU A 232 4.65 5.47 2.72
CA LEU A 232 4.25 6.86 2.52
C LEU A 232 2.73 7.07 2.52
N ASP A 233 1.93 6.01 2.55
CA ASP A 233 0.47 6.12 2.49
C ASP A 233 -0.09 6.83 3.74
N GLY A 234 -0.96 7.81 3.52
CA GLY A 234 -1.57 8.60 4.58
C GLY A 234 -0.62 9.58 5.31
N THR A 235 0.57 9.83 4.77
CA THR A 235 1.53 10.76 5.39
C THR A 235 1.30 12.21 4.97
N ALA A 236 1.54 13.16 5.87
CA ALA A 236 1.43 14.59 5.59
C ALA A 236 2.69 15.34 6.01
N ARG A 237 3.09 16.33 5.21
CA ARG A 237 4.18 17.26 5.50
C ARG A 237 3.67 18.68 5.29
N ILE A 238 3.51 19.40 6.39
CA ILE A 238 3.01 20.77 6.39
C ILE A 238 4.15 21.69 6.82
N LEU A 239 4.50 22.62 5.94
CA LEU A 239 5.50 23.65 6.19
C LEU A 239 4.84 24.85 6.87
N HIS A 240 5.48 25.35 7.92
CA HIS A 240 5.12 26.59 8.60
C HIS A 240 6.23 27.61 8.38
N GLU A 241 5.89 28.76 7.77
CA GLU A 241 6.75 29.94 7.58
C GLU A 241 8.10 29.68 6.87
N THR A 242 8.24 28.52 6.23
CA THR A 242 9.46 28.09 5.56
C THR A 242 9.12 27.50 4.21
N SER A 243 10.04 27.67 3.28
CA SER A 243 9.98 27.09 1.95
C SER A 243 11.23 26.28 1.72
N GLY A 244 11.10 25.20 0.96
CA GLY A 244 12.15 24.22 0.81
C GLY A 244 11.73 23.08 -0.09
N THR A 245 12.67 22.20 -0.37
CA THR A 245 12.50 21.06 -1.26
C THR A 245 12.46 19.79 -0.45
N PHE A 246 11.43 18.97 -0.67
CA PHE A 246 11.35 17.60 -0.14
C PHE A 246 11.96 16.63 -1.14
N LYS A 247 12.78 15.70 -0.64
CA LYS A 247 13.38 14.62 -1.43
C LYS A 247 13.09 13.30 -0.74
N TYR A 248 12.35 12.44 -1.43
CA TYR A 248 12.07 11.06 -1.04
C TYR A 248 12.99 10.15 -1.84
N TYR A 249 13.93 9.50 -1.16
CA TYR A 249 14.79 8.47 -1.73
C TYR A 249 14.11 7.12 -1.55
N ILE A 250 13.63 6.56 -2.65
CA ILE A 250 12.83 5.35 -2.70
C ILE A 250 13.69 4.22 -3.25
N LYS A 251 13.85 3.14 -2.47
CA LYS A 251 14.46 1.90 -2.95
C LYS A 251 13.37 0.88 -3.23
N ILE A 252 13.12 0.64 -4.51
CA ILE A 252 12.11 -0.29 -5.01
C ILE A 252 12.68 -1.71 -4.98
N VAL A 253 11.91 -2.65 -4.45
CA VAL A 253 12.24 -4.08 -4.38
C VAL A 253 11.22 -4.85 -5.22
N PRO A 254 11.61 -5.32 -6.42
CA PRO A 254 10.77 -6.17 -7.25
C PRO A 254 10.24 -7.36 -6.46
N THR A 255 8.95 -7.61 -6.54
CA THR A 255 8.26 -8.62 -5.73
C THR A 255 7.34 -9.46 -6.61
N GLU A 256 7.45 -10.78 -6.51
CA GLU A 256 6.51 -11.70 -7.17
C GLU A 256 5.61 -12.35 -6.13
N TYR A 257 4.32 -12.09 -6.21
CA TYR A 257 3.32 -12.73 -5.35
C TYR A 257 2.72 -13.95 -6.06
N ARG A 258 2.88 -15.13 -5.49
CA ARG A 258 2.40 -16.41 -6.03
C ARG A 258 1.22 -16.90 -5.20
N TYR A 259 0.04 -16.85 -5.81
CA TYR A 259 -1.19 -17.34 -5.21
C TYR A 259 -1.22 -18.87 -5.14
N ILE A 260 -2.10 -19.41 -4.29
CA ILE A 260 -2.36 -20.87 -4.23
C ILE A 260 -2.88 -21.41 -5.57
N SER A 261 -3.58 -20.57 -6.35
CA SER A 261 -4.04 -20.87 -7.71
C SER A 261 -2.88 -21.07 -8.71
N LYS A 262 -1.64 -20.74 -8.30
CA LYS A 262 -0.42 -20.66 -9.11
C LYS A 262 -0.33 -19.43 -10.01
N ASP A 263 -1.28 -18.50 -9.91
CA ASP A 263 -1.17 -17.21 -10.56
C ASP A 263 -0.01 -16.42 -9.94
N VAL A 264 0.74 -15.72 -10.79
CA VAL A 264 1.89 -14.91 -10.39
C VAL A 264 1.56 -13.45 -10.68
N LEU A 265 1.56 -12.63 -9.65
CA LEU A 265 1.40 -11.19 -9.73
C LEU A 265 2.77 -10.52 -9.54
N SER A 266 3.24 -9.84 -10.58
CA SER A 266 4.43 -8.98 -10.49
C SER A 266 4.03 -7.64 -9.86
N THR A 267 4.70 -7.27 -8.79
CA THR A 267 4.44 -6.09 -7.98
C THR A 267 5.75 -5.57 -7.39
N ASN A 268 5.74 -4.46 -6.68
CA ASN A 268 6.93 -3.97 -6.00
C ASN A 268 6.61 -3.56 -4.57
N GLN A 269 7.58 -3.80 -3.70
CA GLN A 269 7.63 -3.17 -2.39
C GLN A 269 8.64 -2.04 -2.46
N PHE A 270 8.62 -1.12 -1.51
CA PHE A 270 9.67 -0.12 -1.41
C PHE A 270 9.96 0.30 0.02
N SER A 271 11.16 0.84 0.20
CA SER A 271 11.55 1.57 1.40
C SER A 271 11.83 3.02 1.04
N VAL A 272 11.67 3.92 2.00
CA VAL A 272 11.82 5.36 1.77
C VAL A 272 12.75 5.98 2.81
N THR A 273 13.57 6.92 2.37
CA THR A 273 14.29 7.87 3.24
C THR A 273 13.90 9.28 2.84
N GLU A 274 13.51 10.11 3.80
CA GLU A 274 13.06 11.47 3.58
C GLU A 274 14.17 12.47 3.91
N TYR A 275 14.29 13.51 3.08
CA TYR A 275 15.18 14.64 3.32
C TYR A 275 14.48 15.95 2.96
N PHE A 276 14.53 16.93 3.87
CA PHE A 276 14.01 18.27 3.64
C PHE A 276 15.18 19.25 3.56
N SER A 277 15.24 20.03 2.48
CA SER A 277 16.23 21.07 2.26
C SER A 277 15.55 22.44 2.28
N PRO A 278 15.72 23.25 3.33
CA PRO A 278 15.17 24.61 3.34
C PRO A 278 15.86 25.46 2.27
N ILE A 279 15.13 26.38 1.65
CA ILE A 279 15.70 27.35 0.71
C ILE A 279 16.49 28.40 1.49
N THR A 280 17.71 28.65 1.02
CA THR A 280 18.52 29.79 1.45
C THR A 280 18.42 30.96 0.46
N ASP A 281 18.67 32.18 0.94
CA ASP A 281 18.51 33.44 0.20
C ASP A 281 19.28 33.53 -1.13
N PHE A 282 20.32 32.71 -1.29
CA PHE A 282 21.21 32.71 -2.45
C PHE A 282 20.87 31.63 -3.48
N GLU A 283 19.99 30.69 -3.15
CA GLU A 283 19.62 29.59 -4.04
C GLU A 283 18.51 30.04 -4.99
N ARG A 284 18.77 29.96 -6.30
CA ARG A 284 17.78 30.23 -7.36
C ARG A 284 16.89 29.03 -7.68
N THR A 285 16.99 27.97 -6.89
CA THR A 285 16.24 26.73 -7.10
C THR A 285 14.86 26.88 -6.48
N TRP A 286 13.81 26.68 -7.26
CA TRP A 286 12.46 26.67 -6.72
C TRP A 286 12.17 25.40 -5.92
N PRO A 287 11.30 25.49 -4.91
CA PRO A 287 10.80 24.34 -4.17
C PRO A 287 10.15 23.31 -5.07
N ALA A 288 10.37 22.05 -4.74
CA ALA A 288 9.68 20.93 -5.35
C ALA A 288 9.60 19.76 -4.37
N VAL A 289 8.79 18.78 -4.73
CA VAL A 289 8.74 17.48 -4.06
C VAL A 289 9.29 16.45 -5.03
N TYR A 290 10.50 15.95 -4.76
CA TYR A 290 11.18 14.95 -5.58
C TYR A 290 10.99 13.56 -5.00
N PHE A 291 10.68 12.60 -5.87
CA PHE A 291 10.67 11.18 -5.59
C PHE A 291 11.76 10.52 -6.43
N LEU A 292 12.94 10.37 -5.84
CA LEU A 292 14.09 9.73 -6.46
C LEU A 292 14.01 8.23 -6.20
N TYR A 293 13.86 7.43 -7.23
CA TYR A 293 13.69 5.99 -7.08
C TYR A 293 14.80 5.20 -7.76
N ASP A 294 15.21 4.12 -7.13
CA ASP A 294 16.20 3.18 -7.63
C ASP A 294 15.74 1.75 -7.38
N LEU A 295 16.07 0.83 -8.29
CA LEU A 295 15.67 -0.56 -8.20
C LEU A 295 16.71 -1.39 -7.45
N SER A 296 16.25 -2.28 -6.59
CA SER A 296 17.09 -3.27 -5.92
C SER A 296 17.45 -4.38 -6.90
N PRO A 297 18.71 -4.87 -6.92
CA PRO A 297 19.09 -6.03 -7.73
C PRO A 297 18.54 -7.36 -7.17
N ILE A 298 17.71 -7.31 -6.13
CA ILE A 298 17.14 -8.47 -5.44
C ILE A 298 15.62 -8.45 -5.64
N THR A 299 15.08 -9.61 -5.97
CA THR A 299 13.64 -9.86 -6.09
C THR A 299 13.16 -10.68 -4.89
N VAL A 300 11.99 -10.33 -4.35
CA VAL A 300 11.33 -11.07 -3.27
C VAL A 300 10.17 -11.87 -3.85
N THR A 301 10.23 -13.20 -3.79
CA THR A 301 9.09 -14.06 -4.11
C THR A 301 8.30 -14.38 -2.85
N ILE A 302 7.04 -13.97 -2.80
CA ILE A 302 6.09 -14.29 -1.73
C ILE A 302 5.20 -15.42 -2.23
N LYS A 303 5.25 -16.59 -1.58
CA LYS A 303 4.44 -17.75 -1.96
C LYS A 303 3.38 -18.02 -0.92
N GLU A 304 2.12 -18.08 -1.34
CA GLU A 304 1.06 -18.64 -0.51
C GLU A 304 1.13 -20.17 -0.52
N GLU A 305 1.36 -20.76 0.65
CA GLU A 305 1.42 -22.20 0.82
C GLU A 305 0.33 -22.70 1.79
N ARG A 306 -0.02 -23.97 1.61
CA ARG A 306 -0.82 -24.73 2.57
C ARG A 306 0.05 -25.77 3.25
N ARG A 307 -0.25 -26.02 4.52
CA ARG A 307 0.46 -27.04 5.29
C ARG A 307 0.20 -28.42 4.69
N SER A 308 1.18 -29.30 4.80
CA SER A 308 1.03 -30.67 4.34
C SER A 308 -0.04 -31.40 5.17
N PHE A 309 -0.85 -32.22 4.50
CA PHE A 309 -1.88 -33.01 5.15
C PHE A 309 -1.32 -33.99 6.18
N LEU A 310 -0.12 -34.52 5.94
CA LEU A 310 0.57 -35.42 6.88
C LEU A 310 0.90 -34.71 8.19
N HIS A 311 1.31 -33.43 8.13
CA HIS A 311 1.57 -32.64 9.33
C HIS A 311 0.29 -32.37 10.14
N PHE A 312 -0.86 -32.28 9.50
CA PHE A 312 -2.15 -32.18 10.18
C PHE A 312 -2.50 -33.50 10.91
N ILE A 313 -2.36 -34.65 10.24
CA ILE A 313 -2.62 -35.96 10.86
C ILE A 313 -1.75 -36.19 12.09
N THR A 314 -0.45 -35.89 12.00
CA THR A 314 0.46 -36.10 13.15
C THR A 314 0.06 -35.23 14.34
N ARG A 315 -0.33 -33.98 14.12
CA ARG A 315 -0.85 -33.10 15.18
C ARG A 315 -2.19 -33.55 15.73
N LEU A 316 -3.08 -34.06 14.89
CA LEU A 316 -4.35 -34.63 15.32
C LEU A 316 -4.15 -35.83 16.24
N CYS A 317 -3.26 -36.76 15.89
CA CYS A 317 -2.91 -37.89 16.75
C CYS A 317 -2.32 -37.44 18.09
N ALA A 318 -1.48 -36.39 18.08
CA ALA A 318 -0.92 -35.82 19.32
C ALA A 318 -2.01 -35.21 20.22
N ILE A 319 -3.00 -34.51 19.64
CA ILE A 319 -4.13 -33.96 20.40
C ILE A 319 -4.97 -35.09 21.02
N LEU A 320 -5.32 -36.13 20.24
CA LEU A 320 -6.10 -37.26 20.71
C LEU A 320 -5.37 -38.05 21.82
N GLY A 321 -4.09 -38.37 21.60
CA GLY A 321 -3.28 -39.09 22.60
C GLY A 321 -3.01 -38.26 23.86
N GLY A 322 -2.69 -36.97 23.69
CA GLY A 322 -2.39 -36.06 24.80
C GLY A 322 -3.61 -35.80 25.69
N THR A 323 -4.78 -35.56 25.10
CA THR A 323 -6.03 -35.37 25.85
C THR A 323 -6.45 -36.64 26.58
N PHE A 324 -6.34 -37.82 25.95
CA PHE A 324 -6.63 -39.09 26.62
C PHE A 324 -5.71 -39.34 27.83
N ALA A 325 -4.40 -39.11 27.68
CA ALA A 325 -3.46 -39.24 28.79
C ALA A 325 -3.74 -38.24 29.93
N LEU A 326 -4.02 -36.98 29.59
CA LEU A 326 -4.32 -35.92 30.58
C LEU A 326 -5.59 -36.20 31.36
N THR A 327 -6.67 -36.61 30.70
CA THR A 327 -7.92 -36.96 31.39
C THR A 327 -7.73 -38.13 32.36
N GLY A 328 -6.97 -39.16 31.98
CA GLY A 328 -6.64 -40.27 32.87
C GLY A 328 -5.79 -39.89 34.08
N MET A 329 -4.85 -38.94 33.91
CA MET A 329 -4.08 -38.40 35.04
C MET A 329 -4.94 -37.53 35.96
N LEU A 330 -5.76 -36.65 35.39
CA LEU A 330 -6.66 -35.77 36.13
C LEU A 330 -7.70 -36.55 36.94
N ASP A 331 -8.25 -37.62 36.38
CA ASP A 331 -9.20 -38.48 37.10
C ASP A 331 -8.55 -39.14 38.32
N ARG A 332 -7.35 -39.70 38.18
CA ARG A 332 -6.59 -40.28 39.31
C ARG A 332 -6.24 -39.24 40.38
N TRP A 333 -5.85 -38.04 39.97
CA TRP A 333 -5.51 -36.95 40.89
C TRP A 333 -6.74 -36.46 41.65
N MET A 334 -7.84 -36.24 40.94
CA MET A 334 -9.10 -35.79 41.53
C MET A 334 -9.68 -36.85 42.48
N TYR A 335 -9.60 -38.13 42.13
CA TYR A 335 -10.00 -39.22 43.02
C TYR A 335 -9.18 -39.21 44.31
N ARG A 336 -7.85 -39.09 44.22
CA ARG A 336 -6.97 -38.99 45.41
C ARG A 336 -7.24 -37.74 46.25
N LEU A 337 -7.53 -36.61 45.60
CA LEU A 337 -7.87 -35.36 46.28
C LEU A 337 -9.19 -35.48 47.04
N LEU A 338 -10.22 -36.05 46.40
CA LEU A 338 -11.50 -36.33 47.04
C LEU A 338 -11.35 -37.29 48.21
N GLU A 339 -10.57 -38.37 48.06
CA GLU A 339 -10.31 -39.32 49.14
C GLU A 339 -9.55 -38.66 50.31
N ALA A 340 -8.58 -37.79 50.03
CA ALA A 340 -7.84 -37.04 51.05
C ALA A 340 -8.71 -36.03 51.81
N LEU A 341 -9.65 -35.37 51.11
CA LEU A 341 -10.55 -34.38 51.71
C LEU A 341 -11.73 -35.02 52.47
N THR A 342 -12.16 -36.22 52.06
CA THR A 342 -13.31 -36.92 52.68
C THR A 342 -12.92 -37.89 53.77
N LYS A 343 -11.63 -38.27 53.92
CA LYS A 343 -11.17 -39.07 55.06
C LYS A 343 -11.26 -38.23 56.35
N PRO A 344 -12.12 -38.59 57.32
CA PRO A 344 -12.12 -37.91 58.60
C PRO A 344 -10.82 -38.23 59.34
N ASN A 345 -10.22 -37.21 59.96
CA ASN A 345 -8.99 -37.31 60.72
C ASN A 345 -9.18 -38.23 61.94
N ARG A 346 -9.01 -39.55 61.75
CA ARG A 346 -9.13 -40.53 62.83
C ARG A 346 -7.77 -40.68 63.51
N GLY A 347 -7.43 -39.71 64.35
CA GLY A 347 -6.14 -39.70 65.04
C GLY A 347 -5.91 -38.54 66.00
N SER A 348 -6.72 -38.41 67.05
CA SER A 348 -6.19 -37.95 68.36
C SER A 348 -6.82 -38.79 69.47
N GLY A 349 -6.13 -39.86 69.80
CA GLY A 349 -6.39 -40.68 70.97
C GLY A 349 -5.09 -41.37 71.35
N PHE A 350 -4.22 -40.65 72.08
CA PHE A 350 -3.30 -41.26 73.02
C PHE A 350 -2.84 -40.24 74.07
N LEU A 351 -3.14 -40.59 75.33
CA LEU A 351 -2.87 -39.96 76.64
C LEU A 351 -3.70 -38.75 77.04
#